data_AF-A0A4Q6IAG0-F1
#
_entry.id   AF-A0A4Q6IAG0-F1
#
_cell.length_a   1.000
_cell.length_b   1.000
_cell.length_c   1.000
_cell.angle_alpha   90.00
_cell.angle_beta   90.00
_cell.angle_gamma   90.00
#
_symmetry.space_group_name_H-M   'P 1'
#
loop_
_entity.id
_entity.type
_entity.pdbx_description
1 polymer ?
#
loop_
_entity_poly.entity_id
_entity_poly.type
_entity_poly.pdbx_seq_one_letter_code
_entity_poly.pdbx_strand_id
1 'polypeptide(L)' 'MSRHVLVLGGTTEARELAAELAARPGVRVTTSLAGRVTRPGAVAGEVRVGGF' A
#
# COMPACT_ATOMS: atom_id res chain seq x y z
N MET A 1 -16.58 -12.56 -3.56
CA MET A 1 -15.96 -12.02 -2.33
C MET A 1 -14.69 -11.28 -2.72
N SER A 2 -14.50 -10.04 -2.28
CA SER A 2 -13.25 -9.31 -2.54
C SER A 2 -12.19 -9.68 -1.49
N ARG A 3 -10.97 -10.00 -1.94
CA ARG A 3 -9.82 -10.24 -1.06
C ARG A 3 -9.25 -8.90 -0.62
N HIS A 4 -8.99 -8.74 0.66
CA HIS A 4 -8.33 -7.55 1.20
C HIS A 4 -6.88 -7.88 1.54
N VAL A 5 -5.95 -7.10 0.99
CA VAL A 5 -4.51 -7.27 1.19
C VAL A 5 -3.92 -6.02 1.83
N LEU A 6 -3.16 -6.21 2.91
CA LEU A 6 -2.36 -5.18 3.55
C LEU A 6 -0.90 -5.31 3.09
N VAL A 7 -0.35 -4.24 2.52
CA VAL A 7 1.07 -4.16 2.14
C VAL A 7 1.81 -3.29 3.14
N LEU A 8 2.88 -3.81 3.74
CA LEU A 8 3.80 -2.99 4.52
C LEU A 8 4.72 -2.24 3.56
N GLY A 9 4.54 -0.93 3.50
CA GLY A 9 5.26 -0.05 2.59
C GLY A 9 6.58 0.46 3.15
N GLY A 10 7.21 1.35 2.40
CA GLY A 10 8.50 1.96 2.76
C GLY A 10 9.65 1.56 1.85
N THR A 11 9.42 0.65 0.91
CA THR A 11 10.36 0.31 -0.16
C THR A 11 9.74 0.55 -1.54
N THR A 12 10.56 0.59 -2.58
CA THR A 12 10.11 0.72 -3.96
C THR A 12 9.28 -0.50 -4.38
N GLU A 13 9.73 -1.70 -4.01
CA GLU A 13 9.10 -2.97 -4.33
C GLU A 13 7.70 -3.07 -3.71
N ALA A 14 7.53 -2.58 -2.48
CA ALA A 14 6.22 -2.55 -1.84
C ALA A 14 5.23 -1.62 -2.56
N ARG A 15 5.73 -0.51 -3.13
CA ARG A 15 4.92 0.41 -3.95
C ARG A 15 4.52 -0.25 -5.27
N GLU A 16 5.46 -0.91 -5.95
CA GLU A 16 5.21 -1.61 -7.21
C GLU A 16 4.19 -2.74 -7.01
N LEU A 17 4.38 -3.54 -5.95
CA LEU A 17 3.44 -4.60 -5.57
C LEU A 17 2.04 -4.06 -5.28
N ALA A 18 1.93 -2.94 -4.54
CA ALA A 18 0.63 -2.33 -4.26
C ALA A 18 -0.08 -1.87 -5.55
N ALA A 19 0.67 -1.31 -6.51
CA ALA A 19 0.14 -0.91 -7.81
C ALA A 19 -0.36 -2.11 -8.62
N GLU A 20 0.42 -3.19 -8.69
CA GLU A 20 0.02 -4.42 -9.38
C GLU A 20 -1.22 -5.06 -8.77
N LEU A 21 -1.31 -5.10 -7.43
CA LEU A 21 -2.45 -5.68 -6.74
C LEU A 21 -3.71 -4.81 -6.90
N ALA A 22 -3.56 -3.48 -6.92
CA ALA A 22 -4.69 -2.56 -7.10
C ALA A 22 -5.31 -2.65 -8.51
N ALA A 23 -4.54 -3.07 -9.52
CA ALA A 23 -5.03 -3.32 -10.87
C ALA A 23 -5.84 -4.63 -11.00
N ARG A 24 -5.81 -5.52 -9.98
CA ARG A 24 -6.48 -6.82 -10.04
C ARG A 24 -7.95 -6.71 -9.63
N PRO A 25 -8.90 -7.15 -10.48
CA PRO A 25 -10.31 -7.19 -10.12
C PRO A 25 -10.55 -8.04 -8.87
N GLY A 26 -11.39 -7.54 -7.96
CA GLY A 26 -11.75 -8.25 -6.74
C GLY A 26 -10.68 -8.22 -5.64
N VAL A 27 -9.62 -7.42 -5.78
CA VAL A 27 -8.62 -7.17 -4.73
C VAL A 27 -8.77 -5.74 -4.23
N ARG A 28 -8.91 -5.59 -2.91
CA ARG A 28 -8.75 -4.30 -2.21
C ARG A 28 -7.36 -4.26 -1.60
N VAL A 29 -6.63 -3.17 -1.81
CA VAL A 29 -5.27 -2.98 -1.30
C VAL A 29 -5.23 -1.80 -0.35
N THR A 30 -4.62 -2.00 0.81
CA THR A 30 -4.23 -0.92 1.72
C THR A 30 -2.73 -0.99 1.95
N THR A 31 -2.02 0.13 1.82
CA THR A 31 -0.59 0.24 2.14
C THR A 31 -0.39 0.91 3.49
N SER A 32 0.40 0.29 4.37
CA SER A 32 0.76 0.80 5.68
C SER A 32 2.16 1.41 5.65
N LEU A 33 2.29 2.69 5.99
CA LEU A 33 3.57 3.38 6.12
C LEU A 33 3.93 3.63 7.58
N ALA A 34 5.21 3.44 7.92
CA ALA A 34 5.73 3.62 9.27
C ALA A 34 5.74 5.08 9.76
N GLY A 35 5.50 6.06 8.86
CA GLY A 35 5.48 7.48 9.22
C GLY A 35 6.86 8.09 9.52
N ARG A 36 7.96 7.44 9.11
CA ARG A 36 9.34 7.95 9.29
C ARG A 36 9.72 9.09 8.32
N VAL A 37 8.90 9.36 7.32
CA VAL A 37 9.13 10.41 6.31
C VAL A 37 7.96 11.38 6.28
N THR A 38 8.27 12.68 6.15
CA THR A 38 7.27 13.76 6.14
C THR A 38 6.47 13.83 4.83
N ARG A 39 7.04 13.32 3.74
CA ARG A 39 6.41 13.25 2.41
C ARG A 39 6.71 11.90 1.75
N PRO A 40 5.94 10.84 2.07
CA PRO A 40 6.06 9.58 1.36
C PRO A 40 5.72 9.75 -0.13
N GLY A 41 6.38 8.99 -0.99
CA GLY A 41 6.05 8.95 -2.42
C GLY A 41 4.61 8.48 -2.65
N ALA A 42 4.04 8.85 -3.81
CA ALA A 42 2.68 8.47 -4.16
C ALA A 42 2.53 6.93 -4.20
N VAL A 43 1.57 6.41 -3.43
CA VAL A 43 1.19 5.00 -3.42
C VAL A 43 -0.21 4.87 -3.97
N ALA A 44 -0.45 3.88 -4.84
CA ALA A 44 -1.76 3.62 -5.39
C ALA A 44 -2.68 2.97 -4.34
N GLY A 45 -3.95 3.38 -4.30
CA GLY A 45 -4.95 2.82 -3.39
C GLY A 45 -5.00 3.50 -2.02
N GLU A 46 -5.57 2.79 -1.05
CA GLU A 46 -5.73 3.31 0.31
C GLU A 46 -4.40 3.29 1.07
N VAL A 47 -4.07 4.39 1.75
CA VAL A 47 -2.85 4.50 2.55
C VAL A 47 -3.23 4.76 4.01
N ARG A 48 -2.62 4.00 4.91
CA ARG A 48 -2.63 4.29 6.35
C ARG A 48 -1.22 4.64 6.84
N VAL A 49 -1.14 5.60 7.75
CA VAL A 49 0.10 5.99 8.42
C VAL A 49 -0.09 5.84 9.92
N GLY A 50 0.85 5.16 10.57
CA GLY A 50 0.76 4.84 11.98
C GLY A 50 1.56 3.58 12.21
N GLY A 51 2.72 3.74 12.86
CA GLY A 51 3.72 2.71 13.07
C GLY A 51 3.08 1.33 13.32
N PHE A 52 3.45 0.39 12.45
CA PHE A 52 3.30 -1.02 12.71
C PHE A 52 4.50 -1.53 13.50
#